data_AF-Q868Y2-F1
#
_entry.id   AF-Q868Y2-F1
#
_cell.length_a   1.000
_cell.length_b   1.000
_cell.length_c   1.000
_cell.angle_alpha   90.00
_cell.angle_beta   90.00
_cell.angle_gamma   90.00
#
_symmetry.space_group_name_H-M   'P 1'
#
loop_
_entity.id
_entity.type
_entity.pdbx_description
1 polymer ?
#
loop_
_entity_poly.entity_id
_entity_poly.type
_entity_poly.pdbx_seq_one_letter_code
_entity_poly.pdbx_strand_id
1 'polypeptide(L)'
;DIGDIVRGKDLYLGKKKRGQTETEREKLENKLKVIFGNIYGNLDKNNRYNDDTPEYYKLREAWWNANRHTVWEAITCNDDNKLAGAHYFRPTCNSADEKGQYQAKDKCRCDGANVDPPTYFDYVPQFLR
;
A
#
# COMPACT_ATOMS: atom_id res chain seq x y z
N ASP A 1 3.36 5.51 -1.82
CA ASP A 1 2.56 6.46 -1.03
C ASP A 1 1.28 5.91 -0.43
N ILE A 2 0.40 5.23 -1.19
CA ILE A 2 -0.86 4.68 -0.64
C ILE A 2 -0.63 3.84 0.62
N GLY A 3 0.39 2.97 0.62
CA GLY A 3 0.75 2.18 1.80
C GLY A 3 1.16 3.02 3.02
N ASP A 4 1.79 4.17 2.83
CA ASP A 4 2.13 5.07 3.94
C ASP A 4 0.92 5.80 4.49
N ILE A 5 -0.03 6.17 3.63
CA ILE A 5 -1.30 6.76 4.05
C ILE A 5 -2.06 5.75 4.93
N VAL A 6 -2.23 4.52 4.43
CA VAL A 6 -2.93 3.45 5.18
C VAL A 6 -2.25 3.15 6.52
N ARG A 7 -0.90 3.13 6.54
CA ARG A 7 -0.11 2.87 7.76
C ARG A 7 0.08 4.08 8.67
N GLY A 8 -0.40 5.26 8.29
CA GLY A 8 -0.19 6.50 9.05
C GLY A 8 1.26 7.02 9.05
N LYS A 9 2.09 6.61 8.08
CA LYS A 9 3.49 7.02 7.90
C LYS A 9 3.69 8.11 6.85
N ASP A 10 2.62 8.54 6.19
CA ASP A 10 2.68 9.59 5.18
C ASP A 10 3.11 10.94 5.79
N LEU A 11 3.99 11.68 5.13
CA LEU A 11 4.56 12.96 5.56
C LEU A 11 3.82 14.16 4.98
N TYR A 12 2.90 13.95 4.02
CA TYR A 12 2.15 15.04 3.43
C TYR A 12 1.10 15.59 4.39
N LEU A 13 1.28 16.82 4.86
CA LEU A 13 0.42 17.44 5.88
C LEU A 13 -1.01 17.79 5.40
N GLY A 14 -1.26 17.72 4.09
CA GLY A 14 -2.51 18.16 3.50
C GLY A 14 -2.60 19.67 3.32
N LYS A 15 -3.59 20.11 2.54
CA LYS A 15 -3.96 21.53 2.44
C LYS A 15 -5.18 21.81 3.30
N LYS A 16 -5.19 22.99 3.93
CA LYS A 16 -6.34 23.54 4.64
C LYS A 16 -7.12 24.44 3.69
N LYS A 17 -8.37 24.12 3.40
CA LYS A 17 -9.24 25.02 2.61
C LYS A 17 -9.68 26.21 3.46
N ARG A 18 -9.88 27.37 2.83
CA ARG A 18 -10.36 28.58 3.51
C ARG A 18 -11.68 28.28 4.23
N GLY A 19 -11.74 28.56 5.53
CA GLY A 19 -12.91 28.32 6.38
C GLY A 19 -13.03 26.91 6.97
N GLN A 20 -12.08 26.00 6.71
CA GLN A 20 -12.03 24.70 7.40
C GLN A 20 -11.13 24.77 8.62
N THR A 21 -11.38 23.95 9.64
CA THR A 21 -10.53 23.79 10.84
C THR A 21 -9.44 22.75 10.62
N GLU A 22 -9.75 21.70 9.87
CA GLU A 22 -8.90 20.54 9.59
C GLU A 22 -8.37 20.52 8.15
N THR A 23 -7.22 19.89 7.94
CA THR A 23 -6.66 19.60 6.60
C THR A 23 -7.36 18.40 5.96
N GLU A 24 -7.18 18.23 4.65
CA GLU A 24 -7.65 17.04 3.93
C GLU A 24 -7.03 15.74 4.50
N ARG A 25 -5.78 15.81 4.96
CA ARG A 25 -5.07 14.68 5.58
C ARG A 25 -5.68 14.33 6.94
N GLU A 26 -5.95 15.32 7.79
CA GLU A 26 -6.58 15.09 9.11
C GLU A 26 -7.95 14.41 8.96
N LYS A 27 -8.75 14.88 7.99
CA LYS A 27 -10.05 14.25 7.68
C LYS A 27 -9.93 12.80 7.24
N LEU A 28 -8.93 12.50 6.42
CA LEU A 28 -8.67 11.13 5.95
C LEU A 28 -8.19 10.24 7.10
N GLU A 29 -7.25 10.73 7.90
CA GLU A 29 -6.71 10.00 9.04
C GLU A 29 -7.79 9.69 10.09
N ASN A 30 -8.69 10.64 10.37
CA ASN A 30 -9.83 10.42 11.25
C ASN A 30 -10.75 9.30 10.73
N LYS A 31 -11.03 9.25 9.43
CA LYS A 31 -11.80 8.15 8.83
C LYS A 31 -11.09 6.81 8.94
N LEU A 32 -9.77 6.79 8.71
CA LEU A 32 -8.97 5.57 8.86
C LEU A 32 -8.97 5.09 10.33
N LYS A 33 -8.83 5.98 11.31
CA LYS A 33 -8.93 5.63 12.74
C LYS A 33 -10.28 5.00 13.08
N VAL A 34 -11.38 5.51 12.54
CA VAL A 34 -12.71 4.92 12.73
C VAL A 34 -12.81 3.51 12.12
N ILE A 35 -12.34 3.35 10.87
CA ILE A 35 -12.36 2.05 10.19
C ILE A 35 -11.53 1.02 10.96
N PHE A 36 -10.29 1.36 11.32
CA PHE A 36 -9.40 0.47 12.06
C PHE A 36 -9.86 0.24 13.50
N GLY A 37 -10.56 1.19 14.12
CA GLY A 37 -11.23 0.99 15.40
C GLY A 37 -12.34 -0.07 15.33
N ASN A 38 -13.13 -0.07 14.26
CA ASN A 38 -14.15 -1.10 14.03
C ASN A 38 -13.53 -2.47 13.74
N ILE A 39 -12.47 -2.52 12.93
CA ILE A 39 -11.72 -3.76 12.66
C ILE A 39 -11.12 -4.30 13.96
N TYR A 40 -10.47 -3.43 14.74
CA TYR A 40 -9.94 -3.76 16.06
C TYR A 40 -11.03 -4.29 16.99
N GLY A 41 -12.21 -3.66 17.03
CA GLY A 41 -13.34 -4.13 17.85
C GLY A 41 -13.80 -5.56 17.53
N ASN A 42 -13.74 -5.97 16.27
CA ASN A 42 -14.22 -7.27 15.79
C ASN A 42 -13.13 -8.37 15.71
N LEU A 43 -11.87 -8.03 16.00
CA LEU A 43 -10.76 -8.99 15.95
C LEU A 43 -10.68 -9.83 17.23
N ASP A 44 -10.45 -11.14 17.06
CA ASP A 44 -9.87 -11.96 18.12
C ASP A 44 -8.38 -11.66 18.24
N LYS A 45 -8.05 -10.77 19.18
CA LYS A 45 -6.72 -10.14 19.26
C LYS A 45 -5.66 -11.09 19.79
N ASN A 46 -6.03 -12.14 20.56
CA ASN A 46 -5.07 -12.99 21.29
C ASN A 46 -3.90 -12.17 21.90
N ASN A 47 -4.20 -10.99 22.46
CA ASN A 47 -3.27 -9.99 23.00
C ASN A 47 -2.25 -9.34 22.02
N ARG A 48 -2.29 -9.59 20.71
CA ARG A 48 -1.33 -9.04 19.73
C ARG A 48 -1.38 -7.52 19.53
N TYR A 49 -2.53 -6.89 19.81
CA TYR A 49 -2.79 -5.47 19.48
C TYR A 49 -3.25 -4.62 20.68
N ASN A 50 -3.10 -5.10 21.92
CA ASN A 50 -3.69 -4.46 23.10
C ASN A 50 -3.21 -3.01 23.33
N ASP A 51 -1.94 -2.72 23.03
CA ASP A 51 -1.33 -1.39 23.18
C ASP A 51 -1.28 -0.59 21.87
N ASP A 52 -2.13 -0.94 20.90
CA ASP A 52 -2.11 -0.35 19.56
C ASP A 52 -3.11 0.80 19.38
N THR A 53 -3.92 1.12 20.39
CA THR A 53 -4.91 2.19 20.35
C THR A 53 -4.31 3.57 20.69
N PRO A 54 -4.91 4.67 20.22
CA PRO A 54 -6.02 4.77 19.26
C PRO A 54 -5.59 4.85 17.77
N GLU A 55 -4.30 4.80 17.46
CA GLU A 55 -3.79 4.97 16.10
C GLU A 55 -3.82 3.67 15.27
N TYR A 56 -3.75 2.51 15.92
CA TYR A 56 -3.76 1.17 15.32
C TYR A 56 -2.58 0.90 14.40
N TYR A 57 -1.38 1.39 14.73
CA TYR A 57 -0.22 1.31 13.84
C TYR A 57 0.19 -0.12 13.50
N LYS A 58 0.27 -1.03 14.50
CA LYS A 58 0.61 -2.45 14.29
C LYS A 58 -0.45 -3.15 13.46
N LEU A 59 -1.73 -2.88 13.73
CA LEU A 59 -2.85 -3.45 13.00
C LEU A 59 -2.87 -2.96 11.54
N ARG A 60 -2.66 -1.66 11.31
CA ARG A 60 -2.57 -1.07 9.96
C ARG A 60 -1.41 -1.65 9.16
N GLU A 61 -0.27 -1.88 9.80
CA GLU A 61 0.91 -2.49 9.17
C GLU A 61 0.67 -3.96 8.83
N ALA A 62 0.07 -4.73 9.75
CA ALA A 62 -0.35 -6.11 9.48
C ALA A 62 -1.39 -6.19 8.36
N TRP A 63 -2.37 -5.28 8.35
CA TRP A 63 -3.39 -5.20 7.31
C TRP A 63 -2.77 -4.88 5.95
N TRP A 64 -1.86 -3.92 5.87
CA TRP A 64 -1.15 -3.60 4.62
C TRP A 64 -0.36 -4.81 4.11
N ASN A 65 0.40 -5.47 5.00
CA ASN A 65 1.17 -6.66 4.63
C ASN A 65 0.28 -7.79 4.08
N ALA A 66 -0.90 -7.98 4.66
CA ALA A 66 -1.85 -9.00 4.21
C ALA A 66 -2.53 -8.65 2.88
N ASN A 67 -2.80 -7.36 2.60
CA ASN A 67 -3.65 -6.93 1.47
C ASN A 67 -2.89 -6.21 0.34
N ARG A 68 -1.58 -5.94 0.48
CA ARG A 68 -0.79 -5.19 -0.53
C ARG A 68 -0.84 -5.80 -1.93
N HIS A 69 -0.96 -7.13 -2.02
CA HIS A 69 -1.08 -7.85 -3.29
C HIS A 69 -2.41 -7.53 -3.99
N THR A 70 -3.54 -7.54 -3.26
CA THR A 70 -4.86 -7.18 -3.79
C THR A 70 -4.91 -5.72 -4.21
N VAL A 71 -4.29 -4.82 -3.44
CA VAL A 71 -4.18 -3.40 -3.80
C VAL A 71 -3.36 -3.23 -5.09
N TRP A 72 -2.28 -3.99 -5.23
CA TRP A 72 -1.45 -3.95 -6.44
C TRP A 72 -2.17 -4.49 -7.66
N GLU A 73 -2.90 -5.60 -7.50
CA GLU A 73 -3.78 -6.14 -8.53
C GLU A 73 -4.80 -5.09 -8.98
N ALA A 74 -5.48 -4.41 -8.06
CA ALA A 74 -6.44 -3.35 -8.42
C ALA A 74 -5.79 -2.15 -9.15
N ILE A 75 -4.52 -1.86 -8.91
CA ILE A 75 -3.77 -0.79 -9.61
C ILE A 75 -3.34 -1.24 -11.01
N THR A 76 -2.95 -2.51 -11.15
CA THR A 76 -2.26 -3.02 -12.34
C THR A 76 -3.17 -3.80 -13.30
N CYS A 77 -4.30 -4.31 -12.81
CA CYS A 77 -5.25 -5.10 -13.57
C CYS A 77 -6.43 -4.23 -13.95
N ASN A 78 -6.24 -3.56 -15.09
CA ASN A 78 -7.27 -2.77 -15.73
C ASN A 78 -7.63 -3.39 -17.08
N ASP A 79 -8.91 -3.69 -17.27
CA ASP A 79 -9.46 -4.32 -18.47
C ASP A 79 -9.31 -3.44 -19.72
N ASP A 80 -9.05 -2.14 -19.57
CA ASP A 80 -8.96 -1.16 -20.66
C ASP A 80 -7.62 -1.18 -21.44
N ASN A 81 -6.72 -2.16 -21.23
CA ASN A 81 -5.37 -2.21 -21.84
C ASN A 81 -4.48 -0.97 -21.57
N LYS A 82 -4.83 -0.11 -20.61
CA LYS A 82 -4.08 1.13 -20.28
C LYS A 82 -2.61 0.89 -19.86
N LEU A 83 -2.30 -0.33 -19.44
CA LEU A 83 -0.97 -0.75 -19.01
C LEU A 83 -0.29 -1.70 -20.01
N ALA A 84 -0.84 -1.82 -21.23
CA ALA A 84 -0.19 -2.52 -22.33
C ALA A 84 1.12 -1.78 -22.67
N GLY A 85 2.26 -2.40 -22.36
CA GLY A 85 3.60 -1.80 -22.51
C GLY A 85 4.15 -1.09 -21.27
N ALA A 86 3.41 -1.07 -20.15
CA ALA A 86 3.98 -0.66 -18.88
C ALA A 86 4.80 -1.82 -18.28
N HIS A 87 6.04 -1.53 -17.90
CA HIS A 87 6.94 -2.51 -17.30
C HIS A 87 7.54 -1.97 -16.01
N TYR A 88 7.66 -2.84 -15.00
CA TYR A 88 8.46 -2.52 -13.83
C TYR A 88 9.94 -2.71 -14.16
N PHE A 89 10.70 -1.63 -14.13
CA PHE A 89 12.07 -1.55 -14.68
C PHE A 89 13.14 -2.24 -13.83
N ARG A 90 12.84 -2.60 -12.58
CA ARG A 90 13.81 -3.33 -11.75
C ARG A 90 13.72 -4.83 -12.07
N PRO A 91 14.77 -5.46 -12.62
CA PRO A 91 14.80 -6.91 -12.75
C PRO A 91 14.77 -7.52 -11.35
N THR A 92 13.78 -8.35 -11.06
CA THR A 92 13.78 -9.11 -9.81
C THR A 92 14.84 -10.21 -9.93
N CYS A 93 16.01 -9.96 -9.34
CA CYS A 93 17.23 -10.80 -9.34
C CYS A 93 17.96 -10.96 -10.69
N ASN A 94 19.29 -10.94 -10.59
CA ASN A 94 20.30 -10.85 -11.64
C ASN A 94 19.92 -11.47 -12.99
N SER A 95 20.01 -10.67 -14.05
CA SER A 95 20.25 -11.17 -15.39
C SER A 95 21.11 -10.14 -16.09
N ALA A 96 22.43 -10.31 -15.95
CA ALA A 96 23.44 -9.54 -16.69
C ALA A 96 23.28 -9.66 -18.22
N ASP A 97 22.42 -10.58 -18.69
CA ASP A 97 22.25 -10.94 -20.09
C ASP A 97 20.86 -10.60 -20.66
N GLU A 98 20.05 -9.77 -19.98
CA GLU A 98 18.68 -9.37 -20.39
C GLU A 98 17.67 -10.51 -20.64
N LYS A 99 18.05 -11.76 -20.37
CA LYS A 99 17.25 -12.98 -20.57
C LYS A 99 16.52 -13.47 -19.31
N GLY A 100 16.46 -12.64 -18.28
CA GLY A 100 15.85 -13.02 -17.00
C GLY A 100 14.38 -13.36 -17.13
N GLN A 101 14.03 -14.61 -16.83
CA GLN A 101 12.65 -15.12 -16.77
C GLN A 101 11.77 -14.39 -15.74
N TYR A 102 12.34 -13.49 -14.95
CA TYR A 102 11.74 -12.85 -13.78
C TYR A 102 11.31 -11.40 -14.02
N GLN A 103 11.58 -10.84 -15.21
CA GLN A 103 11.02 -9.54 -15.55
C GLN A 103 9.49 -9.67 -15.57
N ALA A 104 8.78 -8.76 -14.90
CA ALA A 104 7.34 -8.63 -15.05
C ALA A 104 7.06 -8.10 -16.47
N LYS A 105 7.13 -9.02 -17.45
CA LYS A 105 6.85 -8.76 -18.86
C LYS A 105 5.35 -8.72 -19.03
N ASP A 106 4.89 -7.59 -19.57
CA ASP A 106 3.49 -7.24 -19.82
C ASP A 106 2.61 -7.15 -18.55
N LYS A 107 1.93 -6.01 -18.42
CA LYS A 107 0.93 -5.70 -17.37
C LYS A 107 1.43 -5.55 -15.92
N CYS A 108 2.73 -5.45 -15.60
CA CYS A 108 3.28 -5.22 -14.24
C CYS A 108 2.85 -6.20 -13.10
N ARG A 109 1.76 -6.97 -13.24
CA ARG A 109 1.44 -8.37 -12.89
C ARG A 109 -0.09 -8.56 -12.90
N CYS A 110 -0.65 -9.14 -13.97
CA CYS A 110 -2.06 -9.57 -14.06
C CYS A 110 -2.16 -10.91 -14.81
N ASP A 111 -3.02 -11.79 -14.30
CA ASP A 111 -3.22 -13.21 -14.62
C ASP A 111 -2.11 -14.17 -14.11
N GLY A 112 -2.50 -15.09 -13.20
CA GLY A 112 -1.71 -16.27 -12.81
C GLY A 112 -1.22 -16.30 -11.35
N ALA A 113 -0.41 -17.32 -11.03
CA ALA A 113 0.27 -17.43 -9.75
C ALA A 113 1.33 -16.33 -9.62
N ASN A 114 1.34 -15.62 -8.49
CA ASN A 114 2.29 -14.54 -8.11
C ASN A 114 1.90 -13.12 -8.56
N VAL A 115 0.72 -12.65 -8.10
CA VAL A 115 0.27 -11.24 -8.16
C VAL A 115 0.94 -10.33 -7.13
N ASP A 116 1.92 -10.83 -6.36
CA ASP A 116 2.65 -10.02 -5.40
C ASP A 116 3.32 -8.84 -6.11
N PRO A 117 3.37 -7.65 -5.49
CA PRO A 117 4.02 -6.50 -6.10
C PRO A 117 5.51 -6.83 -6.37
N PRO A 118 6.06 -6.57 -7.57
CA PRO A 118 7.48 -6.76 -7.85
C PRO A 118 8.35 -5.69 -7.15
N THR A 119 7.75 -4.82 -6.34
CA THR A 119 8.36 -3.67 -5.69
C THR A 119 8.26 -3.79 -4.17
N TYR A 120 9.27 -3.24 -3.50
CA TYR A 120 9.31 -3.06 -2.05
C TYR A 120 9.40 -1.59 -1.66
N PHE A 121 9.04 -0.67 -2.57
CA PHE A 121 9.06 0.77 -2.27
C PHE A 121 8.13 1.14 -1.12
N ASP A 122 7.06 0.38 -0.87
CA ASP A 122 6.24 0.53 0.33
C ASP A 122 6.98 0.18 1.63
N TYR A 123 8.17 -0.43 1.60
CA TYR A 123 9.02 -0.60 2.79
C TYR A 123 10.22 0.36 2.82
N VAL A 124 10.36 1.25 1.83
CA VAL A 124 11.35 2.31 1.83
C VAL A 124 10.76 3.56 2.50
N PRO A 125 11.47 4.19 3.46
CA PRO A 125 11.03 5.44 4.09
C PRO A 125 10.67 6.49 3.04
N GLN A 126 9.52 7.17 3.19
CA GLN A 126 8.98 8.08 2.17
C GLN A 126 9.98 9.13 1.67
N PHE A 127 10.82 9.66 2.56
CA PHE A 127 11.82 10.67 2.22
C PHE A 127 12.88 10.17 1.23
N LEU A 128 13.14 8.85 1.19
CA LEU A 128 14.17 8.23 0.34
C LEU A 128 13.60 7.61 -0.94
N ARG A 129 12.29 7.71 -1.16
CA ARG A 129 11.61 7.08 -2.31
C ARG A 129 11.81 7.82 -3.62
#